data_AF-A0AAW5Y9T7-F1
#
_entry.id   AF-A0AAW5Y9T7-F1
#
_cell.length_a   1.000
_cell.length_b   1.000
_cell.length_c   1.000
_cell.angle_alpha   90.00
_cell.angle_beta   90.00
_cell.angle_gamma   90.00
#
_symmetry.space_group_name_H-M   'P 1'
#
loop_
_entity.id
_entity.type
_entity.pdbx_description
1 polymer ?
#
loop_
_entity_poly.entity_id
_entity_poly.type
_entity_poly.pdbx_seq_one_letter_code
_entity_poly.pdbx_strand_id
1 'polypeptide(L)'
;MREIYITNYESENILEGKGAHPYKLSDSETGYGQHLAWMKKWEEDRKQKKIERKEAEQEKKEEERANFLERFKKHPVPDEVLETLKLIRPSSYYRIQLVYILNNQLEIIAVVGKGKIGNWIFENGYGDKRPGSRIVLEHLHNKEPYDGKVYFVTFEEYEEFMRSKKSFTNVKIVS
;
A
#
# COMPACT_ATOMS: atom_id res chain seq x y z
N MET A 1 11.41 -45.05 -20.93
CA MET A 1 12.77 -44.48 -20.75
C MET A 1 12.84 -43.95 -19.31
N ARG A 2 13.98 -44.16 -18.62
CA ARG A 2 14.45 -43.56 -17.35
C ARG A 2 13.60 -42.46 -16.69
N GLU A 3 13.54 -42.26 -15.38
CA GLU A 3 13.90 -42.95 -14.11
C GLU A 3 13.69 -41.84 -13.04
N ILE A 4 12.95 -42.16 -11.96
CA ILE A 4 13.11 -41.78 -10.53
C ILE A 4 13.77 -40.41 -10.18
N TYR A 5 13.21 -39.55 -9.31
CA TYR A 5 13.11 -39.61 -7.83
C TYR A 5 12.30 -38.37 -7.33
N ILE A 6 11.86 -38.19 -6.07
CA ILE A 6 12.04 -38.92 -4.80
C ILE A 6 10.79 -38.86 -3.88
N THR A 7 10.95 -39.41 -2.67
CA THR A 7 10.12 -39.59 -1.46
C THR A 7 10.04 -38.32 -0.57
N ASN A 8 9.47 -38.25 0.65
CA ASN A 8 8.60 -39.09 1.49
C ASN A 8 7.87 -38.13 2.47
N TYR A 9 6.66 -38.45 2.91
CA TYR A 9 6.28 -38.21 4.32
C TYR A 9 5.23 -39.22 4.75
N GLU A 10 5.70 -40.24 5.45
CA GLU A 10 4.88 -41.28 6.04
C GLU A 10 4.02 -40.69 7.16
N SER A 11 2.72 -40.96 7.11
CA SER A 11 1.89 -41.10 8.30
C SER A 11 0.77 -42.08 7.98
N GLU A 12 1.17 -43.35 7.79
CA GLU A 12 0.22 -44.45 7.89
C GLU A 12 -0.32 -44.47 9.33
N ASN A 13 -1.60 -44.20 9.50
CA ASN A 13 -2.45 -45.19 10.13
C ASN A 13 -3.89 -45.09 9.65
N ILE A 14 -4.34 -46.23 9.14
CA ILE A 14 -5.66 -46.50 8.63
C ILE A 14 -6.68 -46.41 9.76
N LEU A 15 -7.76 -45.64 9.56
CA LEU A 15 -9.08 -46.12 9.97
C LEU A 15 -10.06 -45.90 8.82
N GLU A 16 -10.75 -46.98 8.49
CA GLU A 16 -11.66 -47.06 7.36
C GLU A 16 -12.91 -46.22 7.60
N GLY A 17 -13.45 -45.65 6.52
CA GLY A 17 -14.75 -44.99 6.56
C GLY A 17 -14.72 -43.60 5.92
N LYS A 18 -15.14 -43.59 4.65
CA LYS A 18 -15.87 -42.51 3.94
C LYS A 18 -15.59 -41.07 4.42
N GLY A 19 -15.12 -40.22 3.51
CA GLY A 19 -15.03 -38.76 3.70
C GLY A 19 -16.34 -38.17 4.25
N ALA A 20 -16.40 -38.04 5.58
CA ALA A 20 -17.59 -37.67 6.31
C ALA A 20 -17.62 -36.15 6.43
N HIS A 21 -18.15 -35.48 5.40
CA HIS A 21 -18.68 -34.16 5.64
C HIS A 21 -19.80 -34.26 6.70
N PRO A 22 -19.77 -33.46 7.79
CA PRO A 22 -20.65 -33.66 8.95
C PRO A 22 -22.13 -33.30 8.72
N TYR A 23 -22.55 -33.03 7.48
CA TYR A 23 -23.89 -32.52 7.14
C TYR A 23 -24.91 -33.57 6.69
N LYS A 24 -24.67 -34.87 6.95
CA LYS A 24 -25.61 -35.95 6.65
C LYS A 24 -25.84 -36.87 7.85
N LEU A 25 -26.39 -36.32 8.92
CA LEU A 25 -27.24 -37.09 9.83
C LEU A 25 -28.67 -37.00 9.30
N SER A 26 -29.40 -38.12 9.29
CA SER A 26 -30.81 -38.12 8.88
C SER A 26 -31.70 -37.59 10.01
N ASP A 27 -32.84 -36.99 9.68
CA ASP A 27 -33.78 -36.48 10.68
C ASP A 27 -34.31 -37.61 11.61
N SER A 28 -34.26 -38.87 11.15
CA SER A 28 -34.52 -40.08 11.93
C SER A 28 -33.51 -40.38 13.04
N GLU A 29 -32.28 -39.85 12.98
CA GLU A 29 -31.19 -40.16 13.92
C GLU A 29 -31.00 -39.09 15.01
N THR A 30 -31.48 -37.86 14.79
CA THR A 30 -31.25 -36.71 15.69
C THR A 30 -32.49 -36.25 16.46
N GLY A 31 -33.66 -36.81 16.14
CA GLY A 31 -34.94 -36.34 16.66
C GLY A 31 -35.42 -35.07 15.96
N TYR A 32 -36.67 -35.11 15.48
CA TYR A 32 -37.30 -34.02 14.74
C TYR A 32 -37.08 -32.65 15.40
N GLY A 33 -36.35 -31.77 14.72
CA GLY A 33 -36.12 -30.38 15.14
C GLY A 33 -34.68 -30.06 15.61
N GLN A 34 -33.88 -31.02 16.07
CA GLN A 34 -32.51 -30.72 16.51
C GLN A 34 -31.61 -30.27 15.35
N HIS A 35 -31.72 -30.93 14.19
CA HIS A 35 -30.99 -30.57 12.98
C HIS A 35 -31.34 -29.16 12.46
N LEU A 36 -32.61 -28.74 12.58
CA LEU A 36 -33.05 -27.38 12.20
C LEU A 36 -32.46 -26.30 13.13
N ALA A 37 -32.47 -26.53 14.44
CA ALA A 37 -31.87 -25.63 15.42
C ALA A 37 -30.35 -25.50 15.21
N TRP A 38 -29.66 -26.62 14.91
CA TRP A 38 -28.24 -26.65 14.60
C TRP A 38 -27.91 -25.90 13.30
N MET A 39 -28.65 -26.14 12.20
CA MET A 39 -28.44 -25.41 10.94
C MET A 39 -28.67 -23.91 11.10
N LYS A 40 -29.72 -23.50 11.81
CA LYS A 40 -30.00 -22.08 12.08
C LYS A 40 -28.85 -21.42 12.85
N LYS A 41 -28.38 -22.05 13.93
CA LYS A 41 -27.23 -21.57 14.71
C LYS A 41 -25.95 -21.52 13.86
N TRP A 42 -25.70 -22.52 13.02
CA TRP A 42 -24.54 -22.55 12.12
C TRP A 42 -24.59 -21.41 11.09
N GLU A 43 -25.75 -21.09 10.53
CA GLU A 43 -25.91 -19.93 9.65
C GLU A 43 -25.69 -18.60 10.39
N GLU A 44 -26.21 -18.48 11.61
CA GLU A 44 -26.03 -17.30 12.47
C GLU A 44 -24.53 -17.12 12.81
N ASP A 45 -23.86 -18.15 13.33
CA ASP A 45 -22.41 -18.16 13.60
C ASP A 45 -21.58 -17.82 12.34
N ARG A 46 -21.99 -18.31 11.16
CA ARG A 46 -21.31 -18.04 9.89
C ARG A 46 -21.54 -16.61 9.39
N LYS A 47 -22.72 -16.03 9.63
CA LYS A 47 -23.02 -14.61 9.34
C LYS A 47 -22.24 -13.71 10.31
N GLN A 48 -22.25 -14.03 11.60
CA GLN A 48 -21.52 -13.31 12.65
C GLN A 48 -20.01 -13.27 12.36
N LYS A 49 -19.37 -14.43 12.12
CA LYS A 49 -17.95 -14.52 11.73
C LYS A 49 -17.61 -13.80 10.42
N LYS A 50 -18.58 -13.56 9.54
CA LYS A 50 -18.39 -12.78 8.30
C LYS A 50 -18.50 -11.28 8.55
N ILE A 51 -19.26 -10.85 9.56
CA ILE A 51 -19.35 -9.46 10.02
C ILE A 51 -18.07 -9.12 10.80
N GLU A 52 -17.73 -9.90 11.83
CA GLU A 52 -16.51 -9.73 12.64
C GLU A 52 -15.24 -9.63 11.78
N ARG A 53 -15.11 -10.50 10.77
CA ARG A 53 -13.98 -10.44 9.82
C ARG A 53 -13.93 -9.16 9.00
N LYS A 54 -15.09 -8.62 8.60
CA LYS A 54 -15.15 -7.35 7.85
C LYS A 54 -14.81 -6.16 8.73
N GLU A 55 -15.32 -6.14 9.95
CA GLU A 55 -15.07 -5.09 10.94
C GLU A 55 -13.58 -5.05 11.31
N ALA A 56 -12.99 -6.20 11.66
CA ALA A 56 -11.56 -6.29 11.94
C ALA A 56 -10.68 -5.96 10.72
N GLU A 57 -11.10 -6.30 9.49
CA GLU A 57 -10.38 -5.93 8.27
C GLU A 57 -10.53 -4.42 7.94
N GLN A 58 -11.61 -3.78 8.36
CA GLN A 58 -11.81 -2.33 8.23
C GLN A 58 -10.99 -1.56 9.28
N GLU A 59 -11.09 -1.93 10.55
CA GLU A 59 -10.34 -1.34 11.66
C GLU A 59 -8.83 -1.35 11.36
N LYS A 60 -8.31 -2.50 10.92
CA LYS A 60 -6.90 -2.62 10.50
C LYS A 60 -6.53 -1.68 9.34
N LYS A 61 -7.41 -1.47 8.36
CA LYS A 61 -7.16 -0.53 7.24
C LYS A 61 -7.18 0.93 7.69
N GLU A 62 -8.00 1.26 8.67
CA GLU A 62 -8.07 2.60 9.26
C GLU A 62 -6.82 2.88 10.10
N GLU A 63 -6.34 1.90 10.88
CA GLU A 63 -5.07 1.95 11.61
C GLU A 63 -3.86 2.09 10.66
N GLU A 64 -3.77 1.23 9.62
CA GLU A 64 -2.73 1.31 8.59
C GLU A 64 -2.71 2.70 7.91
N ARG A 65 -3.88 3.30 7.67
CA ARG A 65 -4.02 4.64 7.07
C ARG A 65 -3.61 5.75 8.02
N ALA A 66 -3.95 5.66 9.30
CA ALA A 66 -3.51 6.62 10.32
C ALA A 66 -1.97 6.59 10.44
N ASN A 67 -1.39 5.40 10.61
CA ASN A 67 0.06 5.17 10.71
C ASN A 67 0.84 5.59 9.45
N PHE A 68 0.20 5.51 8.27
CA PHE A 68 0.78 6.01 7.02
C PHE A 68 0.77 7.54 6.96
N LEU A 69 -0.39 8.17 7.22
CA LEU A 69 -0.55 9.63 7.15
C LEU A 69 0.25 10.39 8.22
N GLU A 70 0.44 9.79 9.40
CA GLU A 70 1.22 10.41 10.48
C GLU A 70 2.66 10.75 10.06
N ARG A 71 3.26 9.94 9.18
CA ARG A 71 4.61 10.18 8.65
C ARG A 71 4.74 11.51 7.92
N PHE A 72 3.67 11.96 7.26
CA PHE A 72 3.65 13.20 6.47
C PHE A 72 3.48 14.45 7.33
N LYS A 73 2.89 14.34 8.53
CA LYS A 73 2.68 15.47 9.46
C LYS A 73 3.97 16.16 9.91
N LYS A 74 5.13 15.51 9.74
CA LYS A 74 6.45 16.08 10.05
C LYS A 74 6.93 17.09 9.01
N HIS A 75 6.38 17.07 7.81
CA HIS A 75 6.77 17.93 6.69
C HIS A 75 5.65 18.95 6.40
N PRO A 76 5.97 20.12 5.81
CA PRO A 76 4.98 21.13 5.43
C PRO A 76 4.21 20.71 4.16
N VAL A 77 3.43 19.64 4.25
CA VAL A 77 2.60 19.10 3.17
C VAL A 77 1.25 19.84 3.17
N PRO A 78 0.82 20.44 2.05
CA PRO A 78 -0.50 21.09 1.96
C PRO A 78 -1.66 20.12 2.17
N ASP A 79 -2.79 20.61 2.69
CA ASP A 79 -3.98 19.78 2.95
C ASP A 79 -4.51 19.10 1.68
N GLU A 80 -4.47 19.76 0.53
CA GLU A 80 -4.82 19.19 -0.78
C GLU A 80 -4.00 17.93 -1.14
N VAL A 81 -2.72 17.93 -0.73
CA VAL A 81 -1.79 16.81 -0.94
C VAL A 81 -2.04 15.69 0.09
N LEU A 82 -2.44 16.04 1.31
CA LEU A 82 -2.90 15.07 2.32
C LEU A 82 -4.21 14.37 1.89
N GLU A 83 -5.14 15.09 1.24
CA GLU A 83 -6.34 14.49 0.65
C GLU A 83 -6.02 13.55 -0.53
N THR A 84 -5.01 13.84 -1.35
CA THR A 84 -4.58 12.88 -2.40
C THR A 84 -3.91 11.64 -1.82
N LEU A 85 -3.09 11.78 -0.77
CA LEU A 85 -2.51 10.64 -0.04
C LEU A 85 -3.59 9.75 0.59
N LYS A 86 -4.67 10.34 1.09
CA LYS A 86 -5.84 9.65 1.64
C LYS A 86 -6.55 8.72 0.64
N LEU A 87 -6.35 8.86 -0.67
CA LEU A 87 -6.93 8.02 -1.73
C LEU A 87 -6.08 6.77 -2.03
N ILE A 88 -4.85 6.69 -1.54
CA ILE A 88 -3.97 5.52 -1.74
C ILE A 88 -4.51 4.32 -0.95
N ARG A 89 -4.58 3.15 -1.59
CA ARG A 89 -5.05 1.90 -0.96
C ARG A 89 -4.04 1.41 0.10
N PRO A 90 -4.48 0.96 1.29
CA PRO A 90 -3.58 0.49 2.34
C PRO A 90 -2.58 -0.60 1.94
N SER A 91 -3.03 -1.53 1.10
CA SER A 91 -2.21 -2.59 0.46
C SER A 91 -0.98 -2.07 -0.31
N SER A 92 -0.89 -0.77 -0.58
CA SER A 92 0.16 -0.13 -1.37
C SER A 92 1.09 0.77 -0.55
N TYR A 93 0.77 1.11 0.71
CA TYR A 93 1.57 2.03 1.54
C TYR A 93 3.03 1.61 1.68
N TYR A 94 3.30 0.32 1.84
CA TYR A 94 4.65 -0.23 2.00
C TYR A 94 5.35 -0.60 0.68
N ARG A 95 4.68 -0.42 -0.47
CA ARG A 95 5.19 -0.81 -1.80
C ARG A 95 5.51 0.39 -2.70
N ILE A 96 4.94 1.55 -2.42
CA ILE A 96 5.14 2.77 -3.21
C ILE A 96 6.27 3.58 -2.58
N GLN A 97 7.41 3.72 -3.28
CA GLN A 97 8.37 4.76 -2.96
C GLN A 97 7.76 6.11 -3.36
N LEU A 98 7.48 6.96 -2.37
CA LEU A 98 6.83 8.26 -2.55
C LEU A 98 7.86 9.36 -2.76
N VAL A 99 7.51 10.30 -3.63
CA VAL A 99 8.36 11.40 -4.08
C VAL A 99 7.55 12.69 -3.96
N TYR A 100 8.08 13.63 -3.19
CA TYR A 100 7.66 15.01 -3.17
C TYR A 100 8.06 15.69 -4.48
N ILE A 101 7.12 16.48 -5.01
CA ILE A 101 7.40 17.41 -6.10
C ILE A 101 7.34 18.81 -5.48
N LEU A 102 8.43 19.56 -5.62
CA LEU A 102 8.56 20.89 -5.07
C LEU A 102 8.67 21.91 -6.20
N ASN A 103 8.12 23.11 -6.01
CA ASN A 103 8.37 24.24 -6.90
C ASN A 103 9.77 24.84 -6.68
N ASN A 104 10.13 25.88 -7.43
CA ASN A 104 11.41 26.59 -7.28
C ASN A 104 11.56 27.32 -5.94
N GLN A 105 10.46 27.58 -5.23
CA GLN A 105 10.41 28.13 -3.88
C GLN A 105 10.61 27.05 -2.79
N LEU A 106 10.79 25.78 -3.18
CA LEU A 106 10.92 24.60 -2.32
C LEU A 106 9.66 24.28 -1.49
N GLU A 107 8.49 24.69 -1.99
CA GLU A 107 7.18 24.34 -1.43
C GLU A 107 6.69 23.04 -2.09
N ILE A 108 6.13 22.12 -1.28
CA ILE A 108 5.58 20.86 -1.78
C ILE A 108 4.28 21.14 -2.53
N ILE A 109 4.26 20.91 -3.84
CA ILE A 109 3.09 21.10 -4.70
C ILE A 109 2.35 19.79 -5.02
N ALA A 110 3.03 18.64 -4.91
CA ALA A 110 2.41 17.33 -5.09
C ALA A 110 3.21 16.21 -4.41
N VAL A 111 2.54 15.06 -4.19
CA VAL A 111 3.18 13.79 -3.84
C VAL A 111 2.74 12.71 -4.82
N VAL A 112 3.70 11.99 -5.40
CA VAL A 112 3.44 10.89 -6.32
C VAL A 112 4.31 9.68 -6.01
N GLY A 113 3.90 8.50 -6.46
CA GLY A 113 4.80 7.35 -6.50
C GLY A 113 5.91 7.56 -7.54
N LYS A 114 7.13 7.10 -7.27
CA LYS A 114 8.31 7.25 -8.15
C LYS A 114 8.06 6.84 -9.60
N GLY A 115 7.31 5.76 -9.83
CA GLY A 115 6.92 5.30 -11.18
C GLY A 115 5.85 6.15 -11.89
N LYS A 116 5.26 7.14 -11.21
CA LYS A 116 4.20 8.05 -11.72
C LYS A 116 4.69 9.47 -12.02
N ILE A 117 5.91 9.85 -11.65
CA ILE A 117 6.44 11.21 -11.88
C ILE A 117 6.34 11.61 -13.36
N GLY A 118 6.72 10.72 -14.29
CA GLY A 118 6.63 11.02 -15.73
C GLY A 118 5.19 11.20 -16.26
N ASN A 119 4.20 10.58 -15.62
CA ASN A 119 2.78 10.87 -15.89
C ASN A 119 2.44 12.27 -15.41
N TRP A 120 2.76 12.57 -14.14
CA TRP A 120 2.46 13.84 -13.51
C TRP A 120 3.07 15.03 -14.27
N ILE A 121 4.32 14.92 -14.75
CA ILE A 121 5.00 15.95 -15.57
C ILE A 121 4.17 16.30 -16.81
N PHE A 122 3.69 15.27 -17.52
CA PHE A 122 2.89 15.45 -18.74
C PHE A 122 1.48 15.97 -18.44
N GLU A 123 0.82 15.39 -17.43
CA GLU A 123 -0.53 15.76 -16.98
C GLU A 123 -0.62 17.21 -16.45
N ASN A 124 0.49 17.76 -15.92
CA ASN A 124 0.56 19.13 -15.38
C ASN A 124 1.31 20.12 -16.30
N GLY A 125 1.57 19.76 -17.57
CA GLY A 125 2.16 20.69 -18.54
C GLY A 125 3.63 21.06 -18.32
N TYR A 126 4.38 20.30 -17.52
CA TYR A 126 5.82 20.50 -17.33
C TYR A 126 6.67 19.92 -18.48
N GLY A 127 6.06 19.30 -19.49
CA GLY A 127 6.72 18.93 -20.74
C GLY A 127 5.76 18.37 -21.79
N ASP A 128 6.05 18.62 -23.07
CA ASP A 128 5.20 18.25 -24.23
C ASP A 128 4.97 16.75 -24.39
N LYS A 129 5.82 15.92 -23.76
CA LYS A 129 5.81 14.47 -23.82
C LYS A 129 6.16 13.89 -22.46
N ARG A 130 5.57 12.76 -22.12
CA ARG A 130 5.96 11.96 -20.95
C ARG A 130 7.46 11.63 -21.00
N PRO A 131 8.29 12.10 -20.06
CA PRO A 131 9.71 11.74 -20.03
C PRO A 131 9.90 10.26 -19.71
N GLY A 132 10.97 9.69 -20.27
CA GLY A 132 11.40 8.34 -19.94
C GLY A 132 11.85 8.22 -18.47
N SER A 133 11.74 7.02 -17.91
CA SER A 133 12.12 6.75 -16.51
C SER A 133 13.57 7.15 -16.20
N ARG A 134 14.50 6.96 -17.14
CA ARG A 134 15.90 7.36 -17.00
C ARG A 134 16.05 8.86 -16.69
N ILE A 135 15.38 9.73 -17.45
CA ILE A 135 15.45 11.19 -17.29
C ILE A 135 14.91 11.59 -15.91
N VAL A 136 13.76 11.04 -15.52
CA VAL A 136 13.16 11.27 -14.18
C VAL A 136 14.11 10.85 -13.06
N LEU A 137 14.77 9.69 -13.19
CA LEU A 137 15.72 9.20 -12.19
C LEU A 137 16.98 10.08 -12.13
N GLU A 138 17.48 10.56 -13.26
CA GLU A 138 18.66 11.43 -13.34
C GLU A 138 18.45 12.73 -12.56
N HIS A 139 17.35 13.45 -12.79
CA HIS A 139 17.02 14.65 -12.01
C HIS A 139 16.83 14.38 -10.51
N LEU A 140 16.21 13.24 -10.16
CA LEU A 140 16.00 12.82 -8.78
C LEU A 140 17.33 12.50 -8.07
N HIS A 141 18.27 11.83 -8.75
CA HIS A 141 19.60 11.51 -8.21
C HIS A 141 20.52 12.73 -8.12
N ASN A 142 20.50 13.61 -9.14
CA ASN A 142 21.32 14.81 -9.17
C ASN A 142 20.81 15.92 -8.22
N LYS A 143 19.60 15.79 -7.66
CA LYS A 143 18.94 16.82 -6.83
C LYS A 143 18.79 18.16 -7.59
N GLU A 144 18.55 18.05 -8.90
CA GLU A 144 18.45 19.15 -9.88
C GLU A 144 16.98 19.40 -10.29
N PRO A 145 16.62 20.64 -10.66
CA PRO A 145 15.26 20.93 -11.10
C PRO A 145 15.03 20.36 -12.51
N TYR A 146 13.90 19.67 -12.70
CA TYR A 146 13.42 19.30 -14.02
C TYR A 146 12.95 20.55 -14.77
N ASP A 147 13.52 20.77 -15.96
CA ASP A 147 13.26 21.93 -16.83
C ASP A 147 13.37 23.29 -16.11
N GLY A 148 14.20 23.37 -15.06
CA GLY A 148 14.36 24.58 -14.24
C GLY A 148 13.09 25.00 -13.47
N LYS A 149 12.10 24.12 -13.30
CA LYS A 149 10.77 24.45 -12.75
C LYS A 149 10.40 23.73 -11.46
N VAL A 150 10.75 22.43 -11.34
CA VAL A 150 10.33 21.58 -10.22
C VAL A 150 11.43 20.62 -9.78
N TYR A 151 11.55 20.38 -8.48
CA TYR A 151 12.44 19.37 -7.91
C TYR A 151 11.69 18.07 -7.59
N PHE A 152 12.35 16.94 -7.76
CA PHE A 152 11.87 15.63 -7.32
C PHE A 152 12.72 15.12 -6.17
N VAL A 153 12.10 14.87 -5.02
CA VAL A 153 12.80 14.49 -3.79
C VAL A 153 12.07 13.33 -3.15
N THR A 154 12.75 12.23 -2.83
CA THR A 154 12.08 11.10 -2.16
C THR A 154 11.60 11.51 -0.76
N PHE A 155 10.60 10.81 -0.23
CA PHE A 155 10.12 11.05 1.13
C PHE A 155 11.25 11.01 2.17
N GLU A 156 12.17 10.05 2.01
CA GLU A 156 13.26 9.73 2.94
C GLU A 156 14.38 10.78 2.89
N GLU A 157 14.69 11.32 1.72
CA GLU A 157 15.78 12.29 1.51
C GLU A 157 15.34 13.76 1.74
N TYR A 158 14.05 14.00 2.03
CA TYR A 158 13.46 15.34 2.09
C TYR A 158 14.19 16.28 3.07
N GLU A 159 14.46 15.84 4.30
CA GLU A 159 15.15 16.69 5.28
C GLU A 159 16.58 17.05 4.85
N GLU A 160 17.32 16.08 4.30
CA GLU A 160 18.70 16.29 3.83
C GLU A 160 18.72 17.26 2.64
N PHE A 161 17.81 17.07 1.68
CA PHE A 161 17.63 17.97 0.55
C PHE A 161 17.34 19.40 1.02
N MET A 162 16.38 19.59 1.93
CA MET A 162 16.02 20.93 2.43
C MET A 162 17.17 21.58 3.22
N ARG A 163 17.96 20.82 3.99
CA ARG A 163 19.19 21.32 4.62
C ARG A 163 20.22 21.75 3.58
N SER A 164 20.45 20.94 2.55
CA SER A 164 21.42 21.22 1.48
C SER A 164 21.07 22.46 0.66
N LYS A 165 19.78 22.74 0.38
CA LYS A 165 19.39 23.94 -0.37
C LYS A 165 19.42 25.20 0.49
N LYS A 166 19.10 25.10 1.80
CA LYS A 166 19.15 26.22 2.75
C LYS A 166 20.58 26.70 3.04
N SER A 167 21.58 25.82 3.04
CA SER A 167 22.99 26.24 3.23
C SER A 167 23.50 27.14 2.09
N PHE A 168 23.07 26.92 0.85
CA PHE A 168 23.39 27.82 -0.27
C PHE A 168 22.70 29.19 -0.17
N THR A 169 21.55 29.30 0.49
CA THR A 169 20.82 30.57 0.60
C THR A 169 21.51 31.58 1.52
N ASN A 170 22.25 31.09 2.52
CA ASN A 170 23.02 31.93 3.45
C ASN A 170 24.40 32.36 2.92
N VAL A 171 24.79 31.93 1.71
CA VAL A 171 26.02 32.38 1.04
C VAL A 171 25.70 33.49 0.03
N LYS A 172 25.21 34.63 0.53
CA LYS A 172 25.19 35.89 -0.22
C LYS A 172 26.26 36.85 0.30
N ILE A 173 27.47 36.62 -0.23
CA ILE A 173 28.44 37.63 -0.69
C ILE A 173 28.59 38.87 0.21
N VAL A 174 29.70 38.89 0.95
CA VAL A 174 30.38 40.16 1.28
C VAL A 174 31.29 40.48 0.11
N SER A 175 31.03 41.61 -0.56
CA SER A 175 31.86 42.23 -1.61
C SER A 175 31.72 43.74 -1.53
#